data_AF-M8C0Y3-F1
#
_entry.id   AF-M8C0Y3-F1
#
_cell.length_a   1.000
_cell.length_b   1.000
_cell.length_c   1.000
_cell.angle_alpha   90.00
_cell.angle_beta   90.00
_cell.angle_gamma   90.00
#
_symmetry.space_group_name_H-M   'P 1'
#
loop_
_entity.id
_entity.type
_entity.pdbx_description
1 polymer ?
#
loop_
_entity_poly.entity_id
_entity_poly.type
_entity_poly.pdbx_seq_one_letter_code
_entity_poly.pdbx_strand_id
1 'polypeptide(L)' 'MPSLQKALPPELADNALRLYRECLRRAKFIGSQQHNTGLLVSMVRQQFKKNMHETDPEKIQKMKDE' A
#
# COMPACT_ATOMS: atom_id res chain seq x y z
N MET A 1 -24.68 13.28 -14.78
CA MET A 1 -24.96 12.35 -13.67
C MET A 1 -23.62 11.89 -13.12
N PRO A 2 -23.16 12.33 -11.94
CA PRO A 2 -21.94 11.78 -11.36
C PRO A 2 -22.26 10.36 -10.89
N SER A 3 -21.54 9.39 -11.42
CA SER A 3 -21.56 7.99 -10.98
C SER A 3 -21.30 7.91 -9.47
N LEU A 4 -22.10 7.12 -8.75
CA LEU A 4 -21.84 6.67 -7.37
C LEU A 4 -20.56 5.82 -7.32
N GLN A 5 -19.39 6.43 -7.54
CA GLN A 5 -18.16 5.90 -6.99
C GLN A 5 -18.24 6.19 -5.49
N LYS A 6 -18.52 5.15 -4.72
CA LYS A 6 -18.44 5.21 -3.25
C LYS A 6 -16.97 5.49 -2.93
N ALA A 7 -16.63 6.76 -2.75
CA ALA A 7 -15.26 7.17 -2.45
C ALA A 7 -14.83 6.45 -1.17
N LEU A 8 -13.61 5.91 -1.17
CA LEU A 8 -13.03 5.28 -0.01
C LEU A 8 -13.06 6.28 1.17
N PRO A 9 -13.36 5.85 2.41
CA PRO A 9 -13.25 6.75 3.56
C PRO A 9 -11.88 7.42 3.57
N PRO A 10 -11.80 8.76 3.68
CA PRO A 10 -10.54 9.50 3.51
C PRO A 10 -9.46 9.05 4.48
N GLU A 11 -9.83 8.76 5.74
CA GLU A 11 -8.93 8.23 6.75
C GLU A 11 -8.28 6.90 6.33
N LEU A 12 -9.03 6.05 5.63
CA LEU A 12 -8.56 4.74 5.19
C LEU A 12 -7.58 4.89 4.01
N ALA A 13 -7.84 5.82 3.09
CA ALA A 13 -6.93 6.18 2.01
C ALA A 13 -5.61 6.78 2.54
N ASP A 14 -5.70 7.72 3.48
CA ASP A 14 -4.53 8.37 4.09
C ASP A 14 -3.69 7.36 4.88
N ASN A 15 -4.33 6.45 5.61
CA ASN A 15 -3.65 5.38 6.32
C ASN A 15 -2.92 4.41 5.36
N ALA A 16 -3.52 4.06 4.23
CA ALA A 16 -2.89 3.21 3.22
C ALA A 16 -1.68 3.90 2.57
N LEU A 17 -1.76 5.20 2.28
CA LEU A 17 -0.64 5.98 1.77
C LEU A 17 0.51 6.09 2.79
N ARG A 18 0.19 6.29 4.06
CA ARG A 18 1.17 6.31 5.15
C ARG A 18 1.88 4.96 5.27
N LEU A 19 1.12 3.86 5.22
CA LEU A 19 1.67 2.51 5.25
C LEU A 19 2.62 2.26 4.07
N TYR A 20 2.21 2.61 2.85
CA TYR A 20 3.05 2.47 1.66
C TYR A 20 4.41 3.18 1.80
N ARG A 21 4.42 4.43 2.28
CA ARG A 21 5.66 5.20 2.51
C ARG A 21 6.55 4.55 3.55
N GLU A 22 5.97 4.04 4.63
CA GLU A 22 6.71 3.35 5.69
C GLU A 22 7.32 2.02 5.19
N CYS A 23 6.55 1.23 4.44
CA CYS A 23 7.05 0.00 3.79
C CYS A 23 8.24 0.31 2.86
N LEU A 24 8.16 1.37 2.06
CA LEU A 24 9.26 1.78 1.19
C LEU A 24 10.50 2.22 1.98
N ARG A 25 10.32 2.94 3.08
CA ARG A 25 11.43 3.36 3.96
C ARG A 25 12.14 2.14 4.56
N ARG A 26 11.37 1.19 5.09
CA ARG A 26 11.88 -0.07 5.65
C ARG A 26 12.56 -0.92 4.59
N ALA A 27 11.97 -1.06 3.41
CA ALA A 27 12.57 -1.80 2.29
C ALA A 27 13.92 -1.23 1.87
N LYS A 28 14.08 0.10 1.87
CA LYS A 28 15.38 0.75 1.61
C LYS A 28 16.40 0.48 2.70
N PHE A 29 15.98 0.49 3.96
CA PHE A 29 16.86 0.20 5.09
C PHE A 29 17.32 -1.27 5.09
N ILE A 30 16.38 -2.22 5.02
CA ILE A 30 16.69 -3.65 4.97
C ILE A 30 17.51 -3.97 3.71
N GLY A 31 17.10 -3.40 2.59
CA GLY A 31 17.75 -3.65 1.31
C GLY A 31 19.17 -3.12 1.21
N SER A 32 19.50 -2.04 1.94
CA SER A 32 20.87 -1.54 1.99
C SER A 32 21.78 -2.47 2.79
N GLN A 33 21.25 -3.16 3.80
CA GLN A 33 22.02 -4.16 4.58
C GLN A 33 22.29 -5.44 3.79
N GLN A 34 21.40 -5.81 2.86
CA GLN A 34 21.50 -7.06 2.08
C GLN A 34 21.83 -6.84 0.60
N HIS A 35 22.17 -5.62 0.19
CA HIS A 35 22.46 -5.22 -1.19
C HIS A 35 21.36 -5.58 -2.22
N ASN A 36 20.10 -5.70 -1.78
CA ASN A 36 18.95 -6.09 -2.60
C ASN A 36 17.81 -5.04 -2.61
N THR A 37 18.12 -3.78 -2.30
CA THR A 37 17.17 -2.65 -2.23
C THR A 37 16.20 -2.58 -3.41
N GLY A 38 16.70 -2.72 -4.65
CA GLY A 38 15.87 -2.64 -5.85
C GLY A 38 14.76 -3.69 -5.85
N LEU A 39 15.10 -4.94 -5.48
CA LEU A 39 14.16 -6.04 -5.41
C LEU A 39 13.08 -5.77 -4.35
N LEU A 40 13.48 -5.48 -3.10
CA LEU A 40 12.53 -5.25 -2.01
C LEU A 40 11.59 -4.06 -2.28
N VAL A 41 12.12 -2.96 -2.82
CA VAL A 41 11.31 -1.81 -3.22
C VAL A 41 10.33 -2.19 -4.32
N SER A 42 10.76 -2.99 -5.30
CA SER A 42 9.89 -3.44 -6.40
C SER A 42 8.75 -4.34 -5.90
N MET A 43 9.03 -5.25 -4.97
CA MET A 43 8.03 -6.13 -4.34
C MET A 43 6.96 -5.32 -3.59
N VAL A 44 7.37 -4.32 -2.78
CA VAL A 44 6.41 -3.42 -2.10
C VAL A 44 5.53 -2.70 -3.13
N ARG A 45 6.12 -2.14 -4.20
CA ARG A 45 5.34 -1.46 -5.24
C ARG A 45 4.35 -2.39 -5.93
N GLN A 46 4.77 -3.61 -6.27
CA GLN A 46 3.91 -4.60 -6.92
C GLN A 46 2.75 -5.00 -6.02
N GLN A 47 2.98 -5.24 -4.72
CA GLN A 47 1.95 -5.62 -3.78
C GLN A 47 0.87 -4.56 -3.62
N PHE A 48 1.25 -3.29 -3.52
CA PHE A 48 0.29 -2.17 -3.46
C PHE A 48 -0.43 -1.99 -4.80
N LYS A 49 0.27 -2.13 -5.93
CA LYS A 49 -0.33 -2.02 -7.27
C LYS A 49 -1.39 -3.08 -7.51
N LYS A 50 -1.18 -4.33 -7.04
CA LYS A 50 -2.14 -5.43 -7.18
C LYS A 50 -3.51 -5.12 -6.59
N ASN A 51 -3.56 -4.31 -5.54
CA ASN A 51 -4.79 -4.00 -4.80
C ASN A 51 -5.19 -2.52 -4.91
N MET A 52 -4.61 -1.77 -5.86
CA MET A 52 -4.80 -0.32 -6.02
C MET A 52 -6.25 0.08 -6.34
N HIS A 53 -7.02 -0.83 -6.92
CA HIS A 53 -8.42 -0.62 -7.29
C HIS A 53 -9.41 -1.29 -6.31
N GLU A 54 -8.91 -1.80 -5.18
CA GLU A 54 -9.80 -2.31 -4.14
C GLU A 54 -10.57 -1.13 -3.52
N THR A 55 -11.88 -1.29 -3.40
CA THR A 55 -12.80 -0.27 -2.87
C THR A 55 -13.57 -0.74 -1.66
N ASP A 56 -13.48 -2.04 -1.32
CA ASP A 56 -14.10 -2.61 -0.14
C ASP A 56 -13.31 -2.24 1.14
N PRO A 57 -13.88 -1.40 2.04
CA PRO A 57 -13.19 -0.95 3.26
C PRO A 57 -12.80 -2.10 4.19
N GLU A 58 -13.64 -3.14 4.31
CA GLU A 58 -13.37 -4.26 5.22
C GLU A 58 -12.21 -5.11 4.70
N LYS A 59 -12.18 -5.37 3.40
CA LYS A 59 -11.08 -6.09 2.75
C LYS A 59 -9.78 -5.31 2.85
N ILE A 60 -9.78 -3.99 2.62
CA ILE A 60 -8.57 -3.17 2.77
C ILE A 60 -8.10 -3.16 4.22
N GLN A 61 -9.01 -3.09 5.18
CA GLN A 61 -8.64 -3.15 6.59
C GLN A 61 -8.00 -4.50 6.93
N LYS A 62 -8.61 -5.60 6.51
CA LYS A 62 -8.04 -6.95 6.68
C LYS A 62 -6.64 -7.08 6.08
N MET A 63 -6.43 -6.54 4.88
CA MET A 63 -5.13 -6.54 4.21
C MET A 63 -4.05 -5.68 4.88
N LYS A 64 -4.43 -4.75 5.76
CA LYS A 64 -3.48 -3.97 6.55
C LYS A 64 -3.08 -4.68 7.85
N ASP A 65 -3.96 -5.52 8.37
CA ASP A 65 -3.77 -6.25 9.62
C ASP A 65 -2.99 -7.57 9.41
N GLU A 66 -3.03 -8.12 8.18
CA GLU A 66 -2.19 -9.24 7.70
C GLU A 66 -0.81 -8.77 7.19
#